data_AF-A0A3G4W710-F1
#
_entry.id   AF-A0A3G4W710-F1
#
_cell.length_a   1.000
_cell.length_b   1.000
_cell.length_c   1.000
_cell.angle_alpha   90.00
_cell.angle_beta   90.00
_cell.angle_gamma   90.00
#
_symmetry.space_group_name_H-M   'P 1'
#
loop_
_entity.id
_entity.type
_entity.pdbx_description
1 polymer ?
#
loop_
_entity_poly.entity_id
_entity_poly.type
_entity_poly.pdbx_seq_one_letter_code
_entity_poly.pdbx_strand_id
1 'polypeptide(L)'
;MADETVVEKTWRGILERHPEARRGEPAVIAAAYAEPRLRALYPFPSHGALSFHRNTHFPWSNDLPYIVGDAQSCIVYAPLRAGGMLGESLTPQEAAALVVAHLPEGCGPAFEGPWPQPDSPVG
;
A
#
# COMPACT_ATOMS: atom_id res chain seq x y z
N MET A 1 3.60 -19.09 18.93
CA MET A 1 2.87 -18.46 17.81
C MET A 1 3.47 -17.08 17.67
N ALA A 2 4.01 -16.72 16.51
CA ALA A 2 4.51 -15.36 16.31
C ALA A 2 3.36 -14.38 16.54
N ASP A 3 3.62 -13.31 17.26
CA ASP A 3 2.65 -12.23 17.42
C ASP A 3 2.34 -11.68 16.03
N GLU A 4 1.05 -11.48 15.73
CA GLU A 4 0.65 -10.97 14.44
C GLU A 4 1.01 -9.49 14.33
N THR A 5 1.69 -9.11 13.26
CA THR A 5 2.05 -7.71 13.04
C THR A 5 0.80 -6.85 12.77
N VAL A 6 0.87 -5.55 13.09
CA VAL A 6 -0.19 -4.59 12.74
C VAL A 6 -0.50 -4.60 11.23
N VAL A 7 0.50 -4.84 10.40
CA VAL A 7 0.36 -4.96 8.93
C VAL A 7 -0.49 -6.16 8.55
N GLU A 8 -0.15 -7.36 9.04
CA GLU A 8 -0.90 -8.59 8.79
C GLU A 8 -2.35 -8.48 9.28
N LYS A 9 -2.54 -7.95 10.49
CA LYS A 9 -3.87 -7.72 11.07
C LYS A 9 -4.70 -6.78 10.21
N THR A 10 -4.08 -5.72 9.67
CA THR A 10 -4.76 -4.73 8.83
C THR A 10 -5.15 -5.34 7.49
N TRP A 11 -4.24 -6.06 6.82
CA TRP A 11 -4.55 -6.78 5.59
C TRP A 11 -5.69 -7.77 5.77
N ARG A 12 -5.63 -8.59 6.83
CA ARG A 12 -6.69 -9.56 7.15
C ARG A 12 -8.03 -8.86 7.37
N GLY A 13 -8.06 -7.79 8.17
CA GLY A 13 -9.29 -7.04 8.43
C GLY A 13 -9.93 -6.47 7.17
N ILE A 14 -9.12 -5.98 6.22
CA ILE A 14 -9.61 -5.48 4.93
C ILE A 14 -10.16 -6.65 4.07
N LEU A 15 -9.41 -7.75 3.96
CA LEU A 15 -9.81 -8.92 3.17
C LEU A 15 -11.09 -9.58 3.69
N GLU A 16 -11.21 -9.71 5.00
CA GLU A 16 -12.40 -10.25 5.70
C GLU A 16 -13.55 -9.23 5.76
N ARG A 17 -13.33 -8.01 5.28
CA ARG A 17 -14.31 -6.90 5.26
C ARG A 17 -14.84 -6.55 6.66
N HIS A 18 -13.99 -6.66 7.67
CA HIS A 18 -14.32 -6.36 9.06
C HIS A 18 -14.96 -4.96 9.16
N PRO A 19 -16.00 -4.75 9.99
CA PRO A 19 -16.73 -3.47 10.04
C PRO A 19 -15.85 -2.25 10.33
N GLU A 20 -14.80 -2.43 11.14
CA GLU A 20 -13.85 -1.37 11.52
C GLU A 20 -12.69 -1.21 10.53
N ALA A 21 -12.54 -2.13 9.57
CA ALA A 21 -11.47 -2.05 8.58
C ALA A 21 -11.83 -1.05 7.48
N ARG A 22 -10.78 -0.43 6.93
CA ARG A 22 -10.93 0.40 5.72
C ARG A 22 -11.43 -0.45 4.56
N ARG A 23 -12.28 0.14 3.72
CA ARG A 23 -12.81 -0.51 2.52
C ARG A 23 -12.10 0.03 1.28
N GLY A 24 -11.69 -0.88 0.42
CA GLY A 24 -11.17 -0.59 -0.91
C GLY A 24 -11.85 -1.47 -1.95
N GLU A 25 -11.53 -1.26 -3.22
CA GLU A 25 -11.99 -2.15 -4.30
C GLU A 25 -11.48 -3.58 -4.06
N PRO A 26 -12.35 -4.59 -3.92
CA PRO A 26 -11.95 -5.96 -3.63
C PRO A 26 -10.93 -6.55 -4.62
N ALA A 27 -11.08 -6.29 -5.92
CA ALA A 27 -10.15 -6.81 -6.92
C ALA A 27 -8.74 -6.20 -6.77
N VAL A 28 -8.66 -4.90 -6.50
CA VAL A 28 -7.40 -4.18 -6.27
C VAL A 28 -6.74 -4.63 -4.97
N ILE A 29 -7.51 -4.82 -3.90
CA ILE A 29 -7.00 -5.33 -2.62
C ILE A 29 -6.44 -6.74 -2.78
N ALA A 30 -7.17 -7.63 -3.46
CA ALA A 30 -6.73 -9.00 -3.68
C ALA A 30 -5.45 -9.05 -4.53
N ALA A 31 -5.38 -8.26 -5.60
CA ALA A 31 -4.19 -8.17 -6.46
C ALA A 31 -2.98 -7.62 -5.69
N ALA A 32 -3.16 -6.55 -4.92
CA ALA A 32 -2.09 -6.00 -4.10
C ALA A 32 -1.62 -6.97 -3.00
N TYR A 33 -2.54 -7.69 -2.35
CA TYR A 33 -2.19 -8.67 -1.33
C TYR A 33 -1.42 -9.89 -1.88
N ALA A 34 -1.66 -10.24 -3.15
CA ALA A 34 -0.94 -11.34 -3.82
C ALA A 34 0.55 -11.03 -4.03
N GLU A 35 0.92 -9.74 -4.11
CA GLU A 35 2.30 -9.29 -4.26
C GLU A 35 3.03 -9.28 -2.90
N PRO A 36 4.04 -10.14 -2.65
CA PRO A 36 4.68 -10.26 -1.33
C PRO A 36 5.30 -8.94 -0.83
N ARG A 37 5.83 -8.13 -1.74
CA ARG A 37 6.43 -6.82 -1.41
C ARG A 37 5.38 -5.81 -0.95
N LEU A 38 4.18 -5.82 -1.55
CA LEU A 38 3.08 -4.94 -1.14
C LEU A 38 2.39 -5.45 0.12
N ARG A 39 2.25 -6.77 0.26
CA ARG A 39 1.72 -7.41 1.47
C ARG A 39 2.54 -7.08 2.73
N ALA A 40 3.84 -6.82 2.57
CA ALA A 40 4.72 -6.40 3.66
C ALA A 40 4.59 -4.90 4.01
N LEU A 41 3.86 -4.11 3.23
CA LEU A 41 3.61 -2.69 3.49
C LEU A 41 2.26 -2.47 4.17
N TYR A 42 2.10 -1.32 4.83
CA TYR A 42 0.83 -0.96 5.47
C TYR A 42 -0.20 -0.51 4.41
N PRO A 43 -1.32 -1.22 4.24
CA PRO A 43 -2.34 -0.85 3.25
C PRO A 43 -3.23 0.27 3.78
N PHE A 44 -3.50 1.26 2.93
CA PHE A 44 -4.36 2.39 3.27
C PHE A 44 -5.39 2.67 2.17
N PRO A 45 -6.51 1.91 2.13
CA PRO A 45 -7.62 2.22 1.24
C PRO A 45 -8.34 3.50 1.65
N SER A 46 -8.46 4.47 0.76
CA SER A 46 -9.13 5.75 1.03
C SER A 46 -9.58 6.42 -0.26
N HIS A 47 -10.81 6.97 -0.29
CA HIS A 47 -11.34 7.74 -1.43
C HIS A 47 -11.25 7.04 -2.80
N GLY A 48 -11.41 5.71 -2.84
CA GLY A 48 -11.29 4.92 -4.08
C GLY A 48 -9.85 4.64 -4.52
N ALA A 49 -8.86 5.05 -3.72
CA ALA A 49 -7.46 4.73 -3.90
C ALA A 49 -7.00 3.65 -2.92
N LEU A 50 -6.01 2.86 -3.32
CA LEU A 50 -5.19 2.03 -2.45
C LEU A 50 -3.77 2.59 -2.40
N SER A 51 -3.43 3.19 -1.27
CA SER A 51 -2.08 3.67 -0.98
C SER A 51 -1.33 2.70 -0.08
N PHE A 52 0.00 2.79 -0.08
CA PHE A 52 0.89 2.01 0.79
C PHE A 52 1.77 2.95 1.60
N HIS A 53 2.07 2.53 2.83
CA HIS A 53 2.99 3.25 3.71
C HIS A 53 4.05 2.32 4.28
N ARG A 54 5.24 2.86 4.52
CA ARG A 54 6.35 2.17 5.18
C ARG A 54 6.19 2.09 6.70
N ASN A 55 5.10 2.62 7.23
CA ASN A 55 4.86 2.81 8.65
C ASN A 55 3.37 2.67 8.97
N THR A 56 3.04 2.28 10.21
CA THR A 56 1.66 1.94 10.61
C THR A 56 0.91 3.05 11.34
N HIS A 57 1.60 4.11 11.79
CA HIS A 57 1.00 5.23 12.50
C HIS A 57 1.29 6.57 11.83
N PHE A 58 0.38 7.54 11.94
CA PHE A 58 0.64 8.90 11.46
C PHE A 58 1.87 9.51 12.19
N PRO A 59 2.75 10.28 11.51
CA PRO A 59 2.69 10.73 10.12
C PRO A 59 2.98 9.64 9.09
N TRP A 60 2.41 9.72 7.89
CA TRP A 60 2.62 8.73 6.82
C TRP A 60 3.82 9.06 5.94
N SER A 61 4.53 8.04 5.45
CA SER A 61 5.71 8.21 4.58
C SER A 61 5.38 8.94 3.25
N ASN A 62 4.21 8.67 2.66
CA ASN A 62 3.67 9.31 1.44
C ASN A 62 4.64 9.34 0.22
N ASP A 63 5.59 8.41 0.20
CA ASP A 63 6.69 8.33 -0.76
C ASP A 63 6.59 7.12 -1.70
N LEU A 64 5.47 6.41 -1.66
CA LEU A 64 5.20 5.22 -2.49
C LEU A 64 4.12 5.50 -3.55
N PRO A 65 4.17 4.83 -4.70
CA PRO A 65 3.09 4.85 -5.68
C PRO A 65 1.77 4.30 -5.10
N TYR A 66 0.65 4.68 -5.71
CA TYR A 66 -0.68 4.24 -5.28
C TYR A 66 -1.57 3.91 -6.48
N ILE A 67 -2.59 3.08 -6.23
CA ILE A 67 -3.54 2.61 -7.25
C ILE A 67 -4.86 3.33 -7.07
N VAL A 68 -5.47 3.78 -8.16
CA VAL A 68 -6.86 4.27 -8.20
C VAL A 68 -7.60 3.48 -9.27
N GLY A 69 -8.79 2.97 -8.96
CA GLY A 69 -9.59 2.27 -9.95
C GLY A 69 -10.44 1.17 -9.37
N ASP A 70 -10.92 0.32 -10.26
CA ASP A 70 -11.85 -0.76 -9.96
C ASP A 70 -11.37 -2.11 -10.52
N ALA A 71 -12.26 -3.11 -10.54
CA ALA A 71 -11.97 -4.44 -11.07
C ALA A 71 -11.73 -4.50 -12.59
N GLN A 72 -12.00 -3.42 -13.34
CA GLN A 72 -11.90 -3.38 -14.80
C GLN A 72 -10.77 -2.46 -15.28
N SER A 73 -10.58 -1.32 -14.61
CA SER A 73 -9.57 -0.35 -15.01
C SER A 73 -8.92 0.31 -13.81
N CYS A 74 -7.61 0.23 -13.77
CA CYS A 74 -6.76 0.85 -12.76
C CYS A 74 -5.81 1.86 -13.40
N ILE A 75 -5.52 2.91 -12.63
CA ILE A 75 -4.50 3.90 -12.88
C ILE A 75 -3.51 3.84 -11.71
N VAL A 76 -2.22 3.81 -12.02
CA VAL A 76 -1.16 3.90 -11.01
C VAL A 76 -0.56 5.29 -11.07
N TYR A 77 -0.53 5.95 -9.92
CA TYR A 77 0.06 7.26 -9.75
C TYR A 77 1.41 7.16 -9.05
N ALA A 78 2.31 8.08 -9.40
CA ALA A 78 3.58 8.27 -8.72
C ALA A 78 3.36 8.71 -7.26
N PRO A 79 4.38 8.65 -6.39
CA PRO A 79 4.27 9.15 -5.02
C PRO A 79 3.67 10.55 -4.95
N LEU A 80 2.83 10.80 -3.94
CA LEU A 80 2.00 12.02 -3.84
C LEU A 80 2.82 13.32 -3.98
N ARG A 81 4.06 13.34 -3.50
CA ARG A 81 4.96 14.50 -3.59
C ARG A 81 5.66 14.65 -4.94
N ALA A 82 5.85 13.56 -5.68
CA ALA A 82 6.42 13.60 -7.03
C ALA A 82 5.36 14.03 -8.05
N GLY A 83 4.12 13.54 -7.86
CA GLY A 83 3.02 13.75 -8.79
C GLY A 83 3.21 12.99 -10.11
N GLY A 84 2.12 12.86 -10.87
CA GLY A 84 2.12 12.22 -12.18
C GLY A 84 1.55 10.80 -12.19
N MET A 85 1.33 10.30 -13.40
CA MET A 85 0.74 8.99 -13.69
C MET A 85 1.83 8.06 -14.22
N LEU A 86 1.93 6.85 -13.65
CA LEU A 86 2.87 5.82 -14.07
C LEU A 86 2.28 4.87 -15.12
N GLY A 87 0.96 4.69 -15.11
CA GLY A 87 0.24 3.90 -16.09
C GLY A 87 -1.27 3.97 -15.90
N GLU A 88 -2.03 3.69 -16.96
CA GLU A 88 -3.49 3.73 -17.01
C GLU A 88 -4.07 2.52 -17.76
N SER A 89 -5.38 2.30 -17.64
CA SER A 89 -6.09 1.18 -18.28
C SER A 89 -5.50 -0.20 -17.95
N LEU A 90 -5.01 -0.34 -16.72
CA LEU A 90 -4.37 -1.55 -16.23
C LEU A 90 -5.40 -2.47 -15.56
N THR A 91 -5.18 -3.77 -15.64
CA THR A 91 -5.82 -4.70 -14.71
C THR A 91 -5.32 -4.48 -13.28
N PRO A 92 -6.07 -4.90 -12.24
CA PRO A 92 -5.60 -4.82 -10.86
C PRO A 92 -4.23 -5.48 -10.62
N GLN A 93 -3.95 -6.60 -11.29
CA GLN A 93 -2.68 -7.33 -11.20
C GLN A 93 -1.53 -6.54 -11.84
N GLU A 94 -1.75 -5.98 -13.03
CA GLU A 94 -0.74 -5.14 -13.69
C GLU A 94 -0.49 -3.86 -12.88
N ALA A 95 -1.52 -3.26 -12.28
CA ALA A 95 -1.37 -2.11 -11.41
C ALA A 95 -0.53 -2.45 -10.17
N ALA A 96 -0.79 -3.59 -9.50
CA ALA A 96 0.02 -4.04 -8.37
C ALA A 96 1.48 -4.29 -8.77
N ALA A 97 1.72 -4.99 -9.89
CA ALA A 97 3.06 -5.22 -10.42
C ALA A 97 3.78 -3.91 -10.76
N LEU A 98 3.07 -2.94 -11.33
CA LEU A 98 3.62 -1.63 -11.66
C LEU A 98 4.01 -0.83 -10.43
N VAL A 99 3.22 -0.88 -9.35
CA VAL A 99 3.61 -0.30 -8.05
C VAL A 99 4.89 -0.96 -7.55
N VAL A 100 4.97 -2.29 -7.56
CA VAL A 100 6.17 -3.05 -7.13
C VAL A 100 7.42 -2.65 -7.92
N ALA A 101 7.28 -2.45 -9.23
CA ALA A 101 8.37 -2.03 -10.11
C ALA A 101 8.87 -0.61 -9.82
N HIS A 102 8.02 0.26 -9.26
CA HIS A 102 8.32 1.65 -8.92
C HIS A 102 8.51 1.89 -7.42
N LEU A 103 8.62 0.84 -6.61
CA LEU A 103 9.01 0.98 -5.20
C LEU A 103 10.43 1.54 -5.12
N PRO A 104 10.70 2.52 -4.24
CA PRO A 104 12.04 3.04 -4.03
C PRO A 104 13.03 1.95 -3.62
N GLU A 105 14.31 2.15 -3.95
CA GLU A 105 15.39 1.29 -3.47
C GLU A 105 15.39 1.25 -1.93
N GLY A 106 15.65 0.06 -1.37
CA GLY A 106 15.60 -0.15 0.08
C GLY A 106 14.19 -0.09 0.70
N CYS A 107 13.11 -0.11 -0.09
CA CYS A 107 11.76 -0.26 0.43
C CYS A 107 11.55 -1.68 1.00
N GLY A 108 11.79 -1.83 2.30
CA GLY A 108 11.54 -3.03 3.09
C GLY A 108 10.12 -3.09 3.67
N PRO A 109 9.86 -4.07 4.56
CA PRO A 109 8.60 -4.18 5.27
C PRO A 109 8.27 -2.91 6.06
N ALA A 110 6.97 -2.62 6.23
CA ALA A 110 6.54 -1.51 7.05
C ALA A 110 6.87 -1.77 8.53
N PHE A 111 7.35 -0.76 9.23
CA PHE A 111 7.61 -0.84 10.67
C PHE A 111 6.43 -0.30 11.48
N GLU A 112 6.33 -0.76 12.73
CA GLU A 112 5.32 -0.27 13.64
C GLU A 112 5.72 1.08 14.25
N GLY A 113 5.01 2.15 13.90
CA GLY A 113 5.26 3.50 14.45
C GLY A 113 5.01 4.65 13.47
N PRO A 114 5.31 5.89 13.89
CA PRO A 114 5.22 7.10 13.05
C PRO A 114 6.38 7.21 12.05
N TRP A 115 6.19 7.98 10.97
CA TRP A 115 7.26 8.38 10.06
C TRP A 115 7.80 9.79 10.36
N PRO A 116 9.13 10.05 10.23
CA PRO A 116 10.19 9.08 9.99
C PRO A 116 10.39 8.18 11.22
N GLN A 117 11.03 7.02 11.02
CA GLN A 117 11.35 6.13 12.13
C GLN A 117 12.21 6.89 13.16
N PRO A 118 11.83 6.91 14.46
CA PRO A 118 12.49 7.72 15.48
C PRO A 118 14.00 7.51 15.60
N ASP A 119 14.48 6.32 15.22
CA ASP A 119 15.89 5.91 15.32
C ASP A 119 16.60 5.74 13.96
N SER A 120 16.00 6.22 12.86
CA SER A 120 16.75 6.27 11.59
C SER A 120 17.82 7.35 11.68
N PRO A 121 19.12 7.02 11.59
CA PRO A 121 20.16 8.04 11.53
C PRO A 121 19.86 8.91 10.31
N VAL A 122 19.70 10.21 10.55
CA VAL A 122 19.63 11.22 9.48
C VAL A 122 20.96 11.11 8.73
N GLY A 123 20.91 10.58 7.51
CA GLY A 123 21.99 10.71 6.54
C GLY A 123 22.06 12.12 5.99
#